data_AF-A0A7C4CC54-F1
#
_entry.id   AF-A0A7C4CC54-F1
#
_cell.length_a   1.000
_cell.length_b   1.000
_cell.length_c   1.000
_cell.angle_alpha   90.00
_cell.angle_beta   90.00
_cell.angle_gamma   90.00
#
_symmetry.space_group_name_H-M   'P 1'
#
loop_
_entity.id
_entity.type
_entity.pdbx_description
1 polymer ?
#
loop_
_entity_poly.entity_id
_entity_poly.type
_entity_poly.pdbx_seq_one_letter_code
_entity_poly.pdbx_strand_id
1 'polypeptide(L)'
;MRHRGLQSAVRRDRRRAGRAAGAGLRTARRAVCRARRARRDPPRAGRGSGLPDARRAPVAGNGVRSGRGRAAARGRAGLGRGRGVPRRGRACACAACPGGCGGCGPGGVKETTVGLPYFEINGGTRLRGTVRVSGAKNAALPIMAASILCEGEVILRDVPRVADVFSLAELLIKLGVDVERRADGALRLVARDEMNCKAEYDIVRKMRASICVLGPLLAKRHLAQVSMPGGCAIGDRPVDLHLRAMKLLGADVELVTGDIVARAKRLRGREIFLGGPFGSTVLGTANAMMAATLAEGVTVIEMAACEPEVADLANFLNKCGASISGHGTPRIVVEGVRELHGCEYTIIPDRIEAGTLMVAGAITNG
;
A
#
# COMPACT_ATOMS: atom_id res chain seq x y z
N MET A 1 -6.39 6.61 67.59
CA MET A 1 -7.27 5.48 67.17
C MET A 1 -7.78 5.55 65.71
N ARG A 2 -7.20 6.35 64.79
CA ARG A 2 -7.70 6.46 63.40
C ARG A 2 -6.80 5.85 62.30
N HIS A 3 -5.74 5.10 62.66
CA HIS A 3 -4.83 4.49 61.67
C HIS A 3 -5.00 2.97 61.45
N ARG A 4 -5.75 2.25 62.30
CA ARG A 4 -6.01 0.81 62.14
C ARG A 4 -7.22 0.48 61.25
N GLY A 5 -8.10 1.45 60.96
CA GLY A 5 -9.31 1.25 60.15
C GLY A 5 -9.08 1.19 58.64
N LEU A 6 -8.12 1.96 58.10
CA LEU A 6 -7.88 1.98 56.65
C LEU A 6 -7.17 0.72 56.13
N GLN A 7 -6.29 0.10 56.92
CA GLN A 7 -5.57 -1.11 56.47
C GLN A 7 -6.47 -2.36 56.42
N SER A 8 -7.56 -2.41 57.20
CA SER A 8 -8.50 -3.53 57.19
C SER A 8 -9.47 -3.47 56.01
N ALA A 9 -9.84 -2.27 55.55
CA ALA A 9 -10.67 -2.05 54.37
C ALA A 9 -9.96 -2.48 53.07
N VAL A 10 -8.69 -2.07 52.88
CA VAL A 10 -7.89 -2.42 51.69
C VAL A 10 -7.62 -3.93 51.59
N ARG A 11 -7.47 -4.63 52.72
CA ARG A 11 -7.30 -6.10 52.74
C ARG A 11 -8.60 -6.86 52.39
N ARG A 12 -9.77 -6.33 52.73
CA ARG A 12 -11.06 -6.95 52.38
C ARG A 12 -11.36 -6.81 50.89
N ASP A 13 -11.00 -5.67 50.29
CA ASP A 13 -11.26 -5.42 48.88
C ASP A 13 -10.38 -6.28 47.94
N ARG A 14 -9.10 -6.45 48.29
CA ARG A 14 -8.19 -7.36 47.56
C ARG A 14 -8.65 -8.83 47.61
N ARG A 15 -9.28 -9.26 48.71
CA ARG A 15 -9.84 -10.63 48.82
C ARG A 15 -11.12 -10.82 47.99
N ARG A 16 -11.94 -9.78 47.82
CA ARG A 16 -13.12 -9.83 46.93
C ARG A 16 -12.71 -9.86 45.45
N ALA A 17 -11.75 -9.02 45.06
CA ALA A 17 -11.22 -9.01 43.69
C ALA A 17 -10.58 -10.34 43.29
N GLY A 18 -9.80 -10.97 44.19
CA GLY A 18 -9.19 -12.28 43.94
C GLY A 18 -10.19 -13.44 43.77
N ARG A 19 -11.33 -13.39 44.47
CA ARG A 19 -12.40 -14.41 44.32
C ARG A 19 -13.19 -14.25 43.02
N ALA A 20 -13.42 -13.02 42.56
CA ALA A 20 -14.08 -12.77 41.27
C ALA A 20 -13.22 -13.20 40.08
N ALA A 21 -11.91 -12.92 40.12
CA ALA A 21 -10.96 -13.36 39.08
C ALA A 21 -10.86 -14.90 39.00
N GLY A 22 -10.85 -15.59 40.14
CA GLY A 22 -10.79 -17.06 40.20
C GLY A 22 -12.03 -17.76 39.65
N ALA A 23 -13.21 -17.13 39.72
CA ALA A 23 -14.45 -17.67 39.17
C ALA A 23 -14.50 -17.57 37.63
N GLY A 24 -14.06 -16.44 37.06
CA GLY A 24 -14.00 -16.23 35.60
C GLY A 24 -13.04 -17.16 34.86
N LEU A 25 -11.91 -17.50 35.49
CA LEU A 25 -10.94 -18.45 34.94
C LEU A 25 -11.46 -19.90 34.89
N ARG A 26 -12.35 -20.29 35.81
CA ARG A 26 -12.94 -21.64 35.84
C ARG A 26 -14.05 -21.80 34.78
N THR A 27 -14.83 -20.77 34.51
CA THR A 27 -15.84 -20.75 33.44
C THR A 27 -15.19 -20.74 32.05
N ALA A 28 -14.12 -19.97 31.84
CA ALA A 28 -13.37 -19.95 30.59
C ALA A 28 -12.73 -21.33 30.26
N ARG A 29 -12.14 -22.01 31.24
CA ARG A 29 -11.57 -23.36 31.05
C ARG A 29 -12.64 -24.41 30.69
N ARG A 30 -13.85 -24.32 31.24
CA ARG A 30 -14.96 -25.24 30.90
C ARG A 30 -15.49 -25.01 29.48
N ALA A 31 -15.51 -23.77 28.99
CA ALA A 31 -15.91 -23.45 27.63
C ALA A 31 -14.92 -24.01 26.58
N VAL A 32 -13.62 -23.89 26.82
CA VAL A 32 -12.57 -24.41 25.92
C VAL A 32 -12.60 -25.94 25.83
N CYS A 33 -12.85 -26.65 26.94
CA CYS A 33 -12.99 -28.11 26.92
C CYS A 33 -14.25 -28.60 26.17
N ARG A 34 -15.36 -27.84 26.21
CA ARG A 34 -16.57 -28.17 25.41
C ARG A 34 -16.33 -27.96 23.91
N ALA A 35 -15.64 -26.88 23.53
CA ALA A 35 -15.31 -26.61 22.12
C ALA A 35 -14.35 -27.65 21.51
N ARG A 36 -13.46 -28.25 22.32
CA ARG A 36 -12.56 -29.33 21.87
C ARG A 36 -13.25 -30.67 21.66
N ARG A 37 -14.35 -30.96 22.38
CA ARG A 37 -15.13 -32.19 22.17
C ARG A 37 -15.99 -32.13 20.91
N ALA A 38 -16.51 -30.95 20.55
CA ALA A 38 -17.34 -30.78 19.36
C ALA A 38 -16.59 -30.89 18.02
N ARG A 39 -15.24 -30.91 18.03
CA ARG A 39 -14.40 -31.00 16.81
C ARG A 39 -13.87 -32.41 16.52
N ARG A 40 -14.26 -33.44 17.29
CA ARG A 40 -13.72 -34.80 17.16
C ARG A 40 -14.62 -35.79 16.41
N ASP A 41 -15.83 -35.42 16.02
CA ASP A 41 -16.72 -36.31 15.27
C ASP A 41 -17.00 -35.76 13.85
N PRO A 42 -16.54 -36.43 12.77
CA PRO A 42 -16.95 -36.09 11.41
C PRO A 42 -18.34 -36.68 11.10
N PRO A 43 -19.19 -35.97 10.34
CA PRO A 43 -20.49 -36.53 9.93
C PRO A 43 -20.31 -37.62 8.87
N ARG A 44 -21.04 -38.74 9.04
CA ARG A 44 -21.08 -39.87 8.11
C ARG A 44 -21.67 -39.46 6.76
N ALA A 45 -21.01 -39.87 5.68
CA ALA A 45 -21.47 -39.69 4.30
C ALA A 45 -22.70 -40.55 3.99
N GLY A 46 -23.79 -39.90 3.56
CA GLY A 46 -24.97 -40.53 2.96
C GLY A 46 -24.83 -40.58 1.45
N ARG A 47 -25.10 -41.76 0.88
CA ARG A 47 -25.16 -42.05 -0.56
C ARG A 47 -26.42 -41.43 -1.17
N GLY A 48 -26.35 -41.04 -2.45
CA GLY A 48 -27.51 -41.01 -3.35
C GLY A 48 -27.42 -40.03 -4.52
N SER A 49 -27.33 -40.60 -5.74
CA SER A 49 -27.95 -40.21 -7.04
C SER A 49 -28.09 -38.71 -7.43
N GLY A 50 -27.80 -38.22 -8.63
CA GLY A 50 -27.45 -38.80 -9.92
C GLY A 50 -27.28 -37.68 -10.97
N LEU A 51 -26.54 -37.97 -12.05
CA LEU A 51 -26.34 -37.11 -13.24
C LEU A 51 -27.57 -37.16 -14.17
N PRO A 52 -27.75 -36.14 -15.03
CA PRO A 52 -27.42 -36.31 -16.46
C PRO A 52 -26.68 -35.09 -17.03
N ASP A 53 -25.51 -35.25 -17.65
CA ASP A 53 -25.24 -35.47 -19.08
C ASP A 53 -25.84 -34.40 -20.03
N ALA A 54 -24.98 -33.49 -20.50
CA ALA A 54 -25.24 -32.55 -21.60
C ALA A 54 -24.02 -32.49 -22.52
N ARG A 55 -24.01 -33.48 -23.41
CA ARG A 55 -23.44 -33.60 -24.76
C ARG A 55 -22.79 -32.35 -25.40
N ARG A 56 -21.61 -32.65 -25.95
CA ARG A 56 -20.85 -31.93 -26.99
C ARG A 56 -21.69 -31.64 -28.25
N ALA A 57 -21.40 -30.50 -28.89
CA ALA A 57 -21.63 -30.26 -30.32
C ALA A 57 -20.49 -29.38 -30.89
N PRO A 58 -20.19 -29.47 -32.20
CA PRO A 58 -18.82 -29.44 -32.71
C PRO A 58 -18.36 -28.11 -33.32
N VAL A 59 -17.04 -28.01 -33.43
CA VAL A 59 -16.28 -27.01 -34.19
C VAL A 59 -16.46 -27.26 -35.69
N ALA A 60 -16.88 -26.23 -36.43
CA ALA A 60 -16.83 -26.20 -37.89
C ALA A 60 -15.85 -25.09 -38.33
N GLY A 61 -14.81 -25.51 -39.04
CA GLY A 61 -13.92 -24.64 -39.80
C GLY A 61 -14.47 -24.32 -41.20
N ASN A 62 -13.83 -23.32 -41.79
CA ASN A 62 -13.91 -22.76 -43.16
C ASN A 62 -14.20 -21.26 -43.05
N GLY A 63 -13.53 -20.35 -43.73
CA GLY A 63 -12.54 -20.47 -44.79
C GLY A 63 -12.20 -19.05 -45.23
N VAL A 64 -10.98 -18.90 -45.72
CA VAL A 64 -10.42 -17.70 -46.34
C VAL A 64 -11.36 -17.13 -47.40
N ARG A 65 -11.60 -15.81 -47.40
CA ARG A 65 -11.85 -15.05 -48.64
C ARG A 65 -11.45 -13.58 -48.51
N SER A 66 -10.43 -13.26 -49.29
CA SER A 66 -9.99 -11.94 -49.72
C SER A 66 -11.10 -11.16 -50.43
N GLY A 67 -11.18 -9.85 -50.18
CA GLY A 67 -12.02 -8.93 -50.94
C GLY A 67 -11.55 -7.48 -50.81
N ARG A 68 -10.66 -7.07 -51.72
CA ARG A 68 -10.32 -5.67 -51.98
C ARG A 68 -11.57 -4.96 -52.53
N GLY A 69 -11.83 -3.74 -52.05
CA GLY A 69 -12.85 -2.85 -52.62
C GLY A 69 -12.54 -1.39 -52.32
N ARG A 70 -11.69 -0.78 -53.14
CA ARG A 70 -11.58 0.68 -53.27
C ARG A 70 -12.77 1.17 -54.09
N ALA A 71 -13.43 2.23 -53.64
CA ALA A 71 -14.20 3.11 -54.53
C ALA A 71 -14.16 4.54 -53.98
N ALA A 72 -13.51 5.41 -54.75
CA ALA A 72 -13.63 6.85 -54.66
C ALA A 72 -14.95 7.29 -55.32
N ALA A 73 -15.51 8.44 -54.91
CA ALA A 73 -15.52 9.66 -55.74
C ALA A 73 -16.66 10.64 -55.38
N ARG A 74 -16.38 11.91 -55.66
CA ARG A 74 -17.28 13.08 -55.88
C ARG A 74 -17.81 13.72 -54.60
N GLY A 75 -17.51 14.97 -54.24
CA GLY A 75 -17.15 16.14 -55.04
C GLY A 75 -18.40 16.90 -55.47
N ARG A 76 -18.78 17.95 -54.72
CA ARG A 76 -19.56 19.09 -55.22
C ARG A 76 -19.31 20.33 -54.36
N ALA A 77 -18.89 21.38 -55.06
CA ALA A 77 -18.70 22.74 -54.59
C ALA A 77 -19.99 23.57 -54.79
N GLY A 78 -20.07 24.69 -54.06
CA GLY A 78 -21.02 25.80 -54.25
C GLY A 78 -21.04 26.67 -52.98
N LEU A 79 -20.20 27.70 -52.87
CA LEU A 79 -20.37 29.11 -53.31
C LEU A 79 -21.35 29.94 -52.47
N GLY A 80 -20.86 31.10 -51.99
CA GLY A 80 -21.68 32.26 -51.58
C GLY A 80 -21.28 32.88 -50.23
N ARG A 81 -20.20 33.68 -50.17
CA ARG A 81 -20.20 35.17 -50.12
C ARG A 81 -20.79 35.80 -48.84
N GLY A 82 -19.93 36.52 -48.10
CA GLY A 82 -20.34 37.51 -47.09
C GLY A 82 -19.14 38.29 -46.55
N ARG A 83 -18.91 39.48 -47.10
CA ARG A 83 -17.83 40.42 -46.72
C ARG A 83 -18.09 41.00 -45.32
N GLY A 84 -17.09 40.96 -44.45
CA GLY A 84 -17.08 41.63 -43.14
C GLY A 84 -15.83 42.51 -43.01
N VAL A 85 -16.06 43.82 -42.85
CA VAL A 85 -15.11 44.94 -42.81
C VAL A 85 -14.20 44.88 -41.56
N PRO A 86 -12.90 45.25 -41.63
CA PRO A 86 -12.06 45.37 -40.44
C PRO A 86 -12.45 46.62 -39.64
N ARG A 87 -12.88 46.44 -38.39
CA ARG A 87 -13.15 47.55 -37.47
C ARG A 87 -11.83 48.19 -37.05
N ARG A 88 -11.69 49.48 -37.40
CA ARG A 88 -10.61 50.38 -36.99
C ARG A 88 -10.48 50.42 -35.46
N GLY A 89 -9.25 50.29 -34.96
CA GLY A 89 -8.92 50.48 -33.55
C GLY A 89 -9.25 51.90 -33.10
N ARG A 90 -9.83 52.02 -31.90
CA ARG A 90 -9.99 53.31 -31.21
C ARG A 90 -8.62 53.77 -30.74
N ALA A 91 -8.16 54.91 -31.24
CA ALA A 91 -6.99 55.61 -30.71
C ALA A 91 -7.31 56.12 -29.29
N CYS A 92 -6.44 55.83 -28.34
CA CYS A 92 -6.50 56.35 -26.98
C CYS A 92 -5.96 57.79 -26.99
N ALA A 93 -6.77 58.77 -26.57
CA ALA A 93 -6.35 60.16 -26.42
C ALA A 93 -5.78 60.37 -25.00
N CYS A 94 -4.47 60.21 -24.84
CA CYS A 94 -3.74 60.64 -23.66
C CYS A 94 -2.72 61.71 -24.06
N ALA A 95 -2.82 62.90 -23.48
CA ALA A 95 -2.03 64.08 -23.86
C ALA A 95 -0.58 64.06 -23.31
N ALA A 96 -0.02 62.89 -22.98
CA ALA A 96 1.25 62.77 -22.26
C ALA A 96 2.25 61.75 -22.87
N CYS A 97 2.06 61.28 -24.11
CA CYS A 97 2.98 60.33 -24.75
C CYS A 97 3.33 60.75 -26.18
N PRO A 98 4.48 61.44 -26.42
CA PRO A 98 4.91 61.83 -27.77
C PRO A 98 5.51 60.69 -28.61
N GLY A 99 5.50 59.44 -28.12
CA GLY A 99 5.95 58.26 -28.84
C GLY A 99 5.09 57.07 -28.42
N GLY A 100 4.43 56.42 -29.37
CA GLY A 100 3.42 55.39 -29.12
C GLY A 100 3.88 54.30 -28.15
N CYS A 101 3.29 54.29 -26.95
CA CYS A 101 3.49 53.25 -25.96
C CYS A 101 2.53 52.09 -26.24
N GLY A 102 3.06 50.95 -26.70
CA GLY A 102 2.33 49.69 -26.82
C GLY A 102 2.07 49.01 -25.47
N GLY A 103 1.81 49.77 -24.40
CA GLY A 103 1.94 49.29 -23.02
C GLY A 103 0.83 49.68 -22.04
N CYS A 104 -0.26 50.30 -22.48
CA CYS A 104 -1.33 50.77 -21.59
C CYS A 104 -2.66 50.05 -21.86
N GLY A 105 -2.64 48.71 -21.93
CA GLY A 105 -3.86 47.92 -21.74
C GLY A 105 -4.07 47.71 -20.23
N PRO A 106 -5.31 47.63 -19.72
CA PRO A 106 -5.50 47.15 -18.36
C PRO A 106 -4.82 45.78 -18.31
N GLY A 107 -3.83 45.64 -17.44
CA GLY A 107 -3.16 44.39 -17.14
C GLY A 107 -4.21 43.42 -16.60
N GLY A 108 -4.93 42.77 -17.52
CA GLY A 108 -5.66 41.56 -17.26
C GLY A 108 -4.60 40.55 -16.92
N VAL A 109 -4.32 40.41 -15.63
CA VAL A 109 -3.78 39.18 -15.08
C VAL A 109 -4.68 38.10 -15.68
N LYS A 110 -4.17 37.36 -16.67
CA LYS A 110 -4.80 36.12 -17.07
C LYS A 110 -4.61 35.21 -15.89
N GLU A 111 -5.51 35.35 -14.92
CA GLU A 111 -5.77 34.39 -13.88
C GLU A 111 -6.09 33.11 -14.64
N THR A 112 -5.03 32.34 -14.90
CA THR A 112 -5.17 31.07 -15.56
C THR A 112 -5.72 30.21 -14.45
N THR A 113 -7.04 30.21 -14.32
CA THR A 113 -7.75 29.24 -13.51
C THR A 113 -7.44 27.90 -14.17
N VAL A 114 -6.32 27.30 -13.80
CA VAL A 114 -5.99 25.93 -14.17
C VAL A 114 -7.02 25.11 -13.41
N GLY A 115 -8.18 24.89 -14.04
CA GLY A 115 -9.21 24.01 -13.52
C GLY A 115 -8.57 22.68 -13.18
N LEU A 116 -8.99 22.09 -12.07
CA LEU A 116 -8.53 20.75 -11.70
C LEU A 116 -8.74 19.82 -12.90
N PRO A 117 -7.75 18.95 -13.21
CA PRO A 117 -7.89 18.01 -14.31
C PRO A 117 -9.15 17.16 -14.09
N TYR A 118 -9.95 16.99 -15.14
CA TYR A 118 -11.16 16.17 -15.13
C TYR A 118 -11.11 15.13 -16.25
N PHE A 119 -11.82 14.03 -16.06
CA PHE A 119 -12.07 13.03 -17.10
C PHE A 119 -13.45 13.27 -17.69
N GLU A 120 -13.53 13.54 -19.00
CA GLU A 120 -14.78 13.53 -19.75
C GLU A 120 -14.93 12.19 -20.47
N ILE A 121 -16.02 11.46 -20.19
CA ILE A 121 -16.25 10.12 -20.71
C ILE A 121 -17.56 10.12 -21.52
N ASN A 122 -17.44 9.88 -22.83
CA ASN A 122 -18.58 9.66 -23.71
C ASN A 122 -18.95 8.16 -23.71
N GLY A 123 -20.04 7.81 -23.05
CA GLY A 123 -20.51 6.42 -22.89
C GLY A 123 -21.05 5.77 -24.17
N GLY A 124 -21.42 4.48 -24.07
CA GLY A 124 -22.05 3.71 -25.17
C GLY A 124 -21.08 2.86 -26.01
N THR A 125 -19.78 2.93 -25.75
CA THR A 125 -18.75 2.17 -26.48
C THR A 125 -18.47 0.84 -25.80
N ARG A 126 -18.47 -0.27 -26.57
CA ARG A 126 -18.01 -1.59 -26.11
C ARG A 126 -16.49 -1.66 -26.13
N LEU A 127 -15.86 -2.06 -25.03
CA LEU A 127 -14.40 -2.13 -24.95
C LEU A 127 -13.89 -3.41 -25.62
N ARG A 128 -12.97 -3.28 -26.57
CA ARG A 128 -12.28 -4.42 -27.20
C ARG A 128 -10.81 -4.11 -27.39
N GLY A 129 -9.93 -5.02 -26.99
CA GLY A 129 -8.50 -4.85 -27.16
C GLY A 129 -7.68 -5.62 -26.12
N THR A 130 -6.41 -5.29 -26.04
CA THR A 130 -5.47 -5.87 -25.07
C THR A 130 -4.74 -4.74 -24.36
N VAL A 131 -4.59 -4.87 -23.05
CA VAL A 131 -3.89 -3.92 -22.19
C VAL A 131 -2.96 -4.71 -21.28
N ARG A 132 -1.76 -4.19 -21.04
CA ARG A 132 -0.82 -4.74 -20.08
C ARG A 132 -1.12 -4.15 -18.71
N VAL A 133 -1.26 -5.00 -17.70
CA VAL A 133 -1.38 -4.60 -16.30
C VAL A 133 -0.01 -4.20 -15.76
N SER A 134 0.04 -3.11 -15.02
CA SER A 134 1.24 -2.58 -14.39
C SER A 134 1.61 -3.38 -13.14
N GLY A 135 2.80 -3.15 -12.58
CA GLY A 135 3.16 -3.72 -11.28
C GLY A 135 2.31 -3.15 -10.14
N ALA A 136 2.09 -3.97 -9.12
CA ALA A 136 1.24 -3.66 -7.97
C ALA A 136 1.83 -2.54 -7.11
N LYS A 137 1.11 -1.42 -7.02
CA LYS A 137 1.51 -0.30 -6.14
C LYS A 137 1.68 -0.78 -4.68
N ASN A 138 0.74 -1.58 -4.20
CA ASN A 138 0.70 -2.04 -2.81
C ASN A 138 1.81 -3.06 -2.47
N ALA A 139 2.44 -3.69 -3.47
CA ALA A 139 3.64 -4.49 -3.30
C ALA A 139 4.91 -3.64 -3.44
N ALA A 140 4.93 -2.72 -4.42
CA ALA A 140 6.06 -1.83 -4.67
C ALA A 140 6.41 -0.97 -3.45
N LEU A 141 5.44 -0.38 -2.75
CA LEU A 141 5.72 0.53 -1.63
C LEU A 141 6.47 -0.16 -0.46
N PRO A 142 6.01 -1.30 0.09
CA PRO A 142 6.79 -2.03 1.10
C PRO A 142 8.15 -2.51 0.61
N ILE A 143 8.25 -2.99 -0.64
CA ILE A 143 9.52 -3.48 -1.21
C ILE A 143 10.53 -2.32 -1.38
N MET A 144 10.08 -1.15 -1.81
CA MET A 144 10.91 0.07 -1.84
C MET A 144 11.41 0.42 -0.44
N ALA A 145 10.54 0.37 0.58
CA ALA A 145 10.96 0.62 1.97
C ALA A 145 11.94 -0.44 2.51
N ALA A 146 11.78 -1.70 2.10
CA ALA A 146 12.66 -2.80 2.48
C ALA A 146 14.09 -2.63 1.93
N SER A 147 14.31 -1.80 0.90
CA SER A 147 15.66 -1.47 0.41
C SER A 147 16.56 -0.85 1.49
N ILE A 148 15.99 -0.21 2.52
CA ILE A 148 16.72 0.31 3.68
C ILE A 148 17.48 -0.81 4.42
N LEU A 149 16.97 -2.04 4.39
CA LEU A 149 17.59 -3.17 5.09
C LEU A 149 18.81 -3.75 4.36
N CYS A 150 18.93 -3.49 3.05
CA CYS A 150 19.84 -4.20 2.16
C CYS A 150 21.20 -3.49 2.05
N GLU A 151 22.27 -4.27 2.06
CA GLU A 151 23.62 -3.85 1.72
C GLU A 151 23.82 -3.90 0.20
N GLY A 152 24.15 -2.75 -0.41
CA GLY A 152 24.40 -2.65 -1.84
C GLY A 152 23.17 -2.27 -2.68
N GLU A 153 23.21 -2.63 -3.97
CA GLU A 153 22.24 -2.13 -4.95
C GLU A 153 20.99 -3.01 -5.06
N VAL A 154 19.82 -2.39 -4.94
CA VAL A 154 18.52 -3.00 -5.24
C VAL A 154 17.98 -2.45 -6.56
N ILE A 155 17.63 -3.33 -7.50
CA ILE A 155 17.02 -2.98 -8.78
C ILE A 155 15.59 -3.52 -8.80
N LEU A 156 14.60 -2.64 -8.85
CA LEU A 156 13.19 -3.00 -8.93
C LEU A 156 12.64 -2.78 -10.35
N ARG A 157 12.14 -3.84 -10.98
CA ARG A 157 11.46 -3.80 -12.27
C ARG A 157 9.95 -3.74 -12.09
N ASP A 158 9.29 -3.17 -13.09
CA ASP A 158 7.83 -2.99 -13.18
C ASP A 158 7.21 -2.13 -12.08
N VAL A 159 7.98 -1.22 -11.47
CA VAL A 159 7.46 -0.27 -10.49
C VAL A 159 6.55 0.75 -11.18
N PRO A 160 5.26 0.86 -10.81
CA PRO A 160 4.28 1.73 -11.48
C PRO A 160 4.61 3.22 -11.30
N ARG A 161 4.14 4.05 -12.22
CA ARG A 161 4.34 5.51 -12.22
C ARG A 161 3.15 6.24 -11.61
N VAL A 162 2.98 6.11 -10.30
CA VAL A 162 1.87 6.71 -9.54
C VAL A 162 2.37 7.64 -8.44
N ALA A 163 1.56 8.62 -8.04
CA ALA A 163 1.93 9.67 -7.07
C ALA A 163 2.50 9.13 -5.75
N ASP A 164 1.96 8.03 -5.25
CA ASP A 164 2.44 7.36 -4.03
C ASP A 164 3.89 6.86 -4.18
N VAL A 165 4.26 6.31 -5.33
CA VAL A 165 5.63 5.83 -5.60
C VAL A 165 6.60 7.01 -5.63
N PHE A 166 6.21 8.12 -6.25
CA PHE A 166 7.03 9.35 -6.25
C PHE A 166 7.19 9.90 -4.83
N SER A 167 6.09 9.97 -4.06
CA SER A 167 6.12 10.44 -2.67
C SER A 167 7.01 9.57 -1.78
N LEU A 168 6.97 8.25 -1.95
CA LEU A 168 7.85 7.34 -1.22
C LEU A 168 9.31 7.46 -1.68
N ALA A 169 9.58 7.64 -2.97
CA ALA A 169 10.93 7.87 -3.46
C ALA A 169 11.53 9.15 -2.83
N GLU A 170 10.77 10.25 -2.79
CA GLU A 170 11.18 11.49 -2.09
C GLU A 170 11.48 11.24 -0.61
N LEU A 171 10.63 10.45 0.07
CA LEU A 171 10.86 10.09 1.47
C LEU A 171 12.16 9.29 1.65
N LEU A 172 12.38 8.29 0.80
CA LEU A 172 13.57 7.43 0.86
C LEU A 172 14.85 8.24 0.58
N ILE A 173 14.81 9.18 -0.36
CA ILE A 173 15.92 10.12 -0.61
C ILE A 173 16.26 10.91 0.65
N LYS A 174 15.26 11.47 1.34
CA LYS A 174 15.49 12.18 2.61
C LYS A 174 16.04 11.26 3.70
N LEU A 175 15.67 9.98 3.70
CA LEU A 175 16.18 8.95 4.60
C LEU A 175 17.57 8.43 4.20
N GLY A 176 18.24 9.01 3.20
CA GLY A 176 19.60 8.64 2.81
C GLY A 176 19.69 7.48 1.81
N VAL A 177 18.60 7.17 1.10
CA VAL A 177 18.58 6.20 0.01
C VAL A 177 18.68 6.94 -1.33
N ASP A 178 19.70 6.62 -2.10
CA ASP A 178 19.84 7.06 -3.49
C ASP A 178 18.78 6.34 -4.36
N VAL A 179 17.85 7.08 -4.96
CA VAL A 179 16.75 6.54 -5.76
C VAL A 179 16.82 7.11 -7.17
N GLU A 180 17.02 6.25 -8.15
CA GLU A 180 17.16 6.63 -9.55
C GLU A 180 16.25 5.76 -10.43
N ARG A 181 15.45 6.38 -11.30
CA ARG A 181 14.71 5.64 -12.33
C ARG A 181 15.53 5.61 -13.62
N ARG A 182 15.98 4.42 -14.00
CA ARG A 182 16.76 4.17 -15.21
C ARG A 182 15.92 4.34 -16.48
N ALA A 183 16.62 4.48 -17.61
CA ALA A 183 16.00 4.64 -18.93
C ALA A 183 15.09 3.45 -19.34
N ASP A 184 15.43 2.23 -18.90
CA ASP A 184 14.62 1.02 -19.09
C ASP A 184 13.36 0.98 -18.19
N GLY A 185 13.18 1.99 -17.35
CA GLY A 185 12.07 2.12 -16.42
C GLY A 185 12.28 1.45 -15.06
N ALA A 186 13.38 0.70 -14.86
CA ALA A 186 13.70 0.10 -13.57
C ALA A 186 14.05 1.17 -12.52
N LEU A 187 13.72 0.90 -11.26
CA LEU A 187 14.06 1.77 -10.14
C LEU A 187 15.27 1.19 -9.41
N ARG A 188 16.36 1.93 -9.39
CA ARG A 188 17.58 1.62 -8.66
C ARG A 188 17.53 2.30 -7.29
N LEU A 189 17.78 1.53 -6.22
CA LEU A 189 17.82 2.02 -4.85
C LEU A 189 19.12 1.58 -4.18
N VAL A 190 19.81 2.51 -3.52
CA VAL A 190 21.02 2.22 -2.72
C VAL A 190 20.97 3.00 -1.42
N ALA A 191 20.93 2.32 -0.28
CA ALA A 191 21.11 2.97 1.01
C ALA A 191 22.57 3.44 1.15
N ARG A 192 22.80 4.75 1.26
CA ARG A 192 24.16 5.33 1.37
C ARG A 192 24.40 6.00 2.71
N ASP A 193 23.38 6.68 3.23
CA ASP A 193 23.42 7.34 4.52
C ASP A 193 22.38 6.73 5.45
N GLU A 194 22.84 6.30 6.63
CA GLU A 194 22.03 5.66 7.65
C GLU A 194 21.72 6.58 8.85
N MET A 195 22.22 7.82 8.85
CA MET A 195 22.08 8.73 9.99
C MET A 195 20.63 9.21 10.17
N ASN A 196 19.94 9.50 9.06
CA ASN A 196 18.60 10.09 9.17
C ASN A 196 17.53 9.03 9.45
N CYS A 197 16.98 9.03 10.67
CA CYS A 197 15.92 8.11 11.05
C CYS A 197 14.52 8.74 11.08
N LYS A 198 14.36 9.97 10.55
CA LYS A 198 13.11 10.74 10.64
C LYS A 198 12.35 10.80 9.31
N ALA A 199 11.16 10.22 9.30
CA ALA A 199 10.18 10.39 8.22
C ALA A 199 9.27 11.60 8.51
N GLU A 200 9.50 12.69 7.76
CA GLU A 200 8.87 13.99 8.00
C GLU A 200 7.36 14.02 7.73
N TYR A 201 6.65 14.78 8.57
CA TYR A 201 5.20 14.98 8.55
C TYR A 201 4.65 15.35 7.16
N ASP A 202 5.33 16.24 6.42
CA ASP A 202 4.82 16.74 5.14
C ASP A 202 4.68 15.67 4.06
N ILE A 203 5.47 14.60 4.14
CA ILE A 203 5.34 13.47 3.22
C ILE A 203 4.36 12.43 3.80
N VAL A 204 4.46 12.14 5.10
CA VAL A 204 3.61 11.14 5.76
C VAL A 204 2.12 11.53 5.71
N ARG A 205 1.80 12.83 5.81
CA ARG A 205 0.42 13.31 5.71
C ARG A 205 -0.18 13.15 4.31
N LYS A 206 0.66 13.19 3.26
CA LYS A 206 0.22 13.01 1.87
C LYS A 206 -0.05 11.54 1.56
N MET A 207 0.75 10.64 2.14
CA MET A 207 0.65 9.21 1.89
C MET A 207 0.71 8.40 3.19
N ARG A 208 -0.44 7.90 3.63
CA ARG A 208 -0.56 7.04 4.83
C ARG A 208 0.34 5.80 4.80
N ALA A 209 0.63 5.27 3.61
CA ALA A 209 1.50 4.11 3.45
C ALA A 209 2.95 4.36 3.88
N SER A 210 3.35 5.63 4.12
CA SER A 210 4.70 5.99 4.56
C SER A 210 5.11 5.31 5.87
N ILE A 211 4.16 4.83 6.68
CA ILE A 211 4.44 4.01 7.87
C ILE A 211 5.20 2.71 7.57
N CYS A 212 5.30 2.27 6.32
CA CYS A 212 6.09 1.09 5.93
C CYS A 212 7.60 1.25 6.19
N VAL A 213 8.12 2.47 6.38
CA VAL A 213 9.54 2.67 6.73
C VAL A 213 9.86 2.41 8.20
N LEU A 214 8.84 2.30 9.07
CA LEU A 214 9.02 2.14 10.53
C LEU A 214 9.83 0.87 10.87
N GLY A 215 9.40 -0.28 10.34
CA GLY A 215 10.05 -1.57 10.55
C GLY A 215 11.51 -1.60 10.07
N PRO A 216 11.80 -1.25 8.79
CA PRO A 216 13.15 -1.33 8.28
C PRO A 216 14.11 -0.30 8.91
N LEU A 217 13.66 0.92 9.21
CA LEU A 217 14.49 1.89 9.97
C LEU A 217 14.84 1.36 11.35
N LEU A 218 13.87 0.81 12.08
CA LEU A 218 14.10 0.31 13.43
C LEU A 218 15.04 -0.90 13.44
N ALA A 219 14.91 -1.82 12.48
CA ALA A 219 15.77 -2.99 12.38
C ALA A 219 17.20 -2.65 11.95
N LYS A 220 17.37 -1.79 10.95
CA LYS A 220 18.68 -1.43 10.41
C LYS A 220 19.42 -0.39 11.26
N ARG A 221 18.71 0.65 11.69
CA ARG A 221 19.28 1.87 12.29
C ARG A 221 19.01 1.99 13.79
N HIS A 222 18.31 1.02 14.39
CA HIS A 222 17.98 0.97 15.83
C HIS A 222 17.09 2.11 16.33
N LEU A 223 16.69 3.02 15.44
CA LEU A 223 15.89 4.20 15.71
C LEU A 223 14.97 4.45 14.50
N ALA A 224 13.71 4.76 14.78
CA ALA A 224 12.78 5.23 13.77
C ALA A 224 11.90 6.33 14.37
N GLN A 225 11.80 7.46 13.70
CA GLN A 225 10.87 8.54 14.02
C GLN A 225 9.96 8.75 12.82
N VAL A 226 8.70 8.35 12.93
CA VAL A 226 7.73 8.42 11.83
C VAL A 226 6.53 9.21 12.29
N SER A 227 6.17 10.29 11.59
CA SER A 227 4.99 11.06 11.93
C SER A 227 3.72 10.19 11.91
N MET A 228 2.82 10.41 12.86
CA MET A 228 1.57 9.65 12.92
C MET A 228 0.73 9.97 11.67
N PRO A 229 0.31 8.97 10.88
CA PRO A 229 -0.61 9.21 9.79
C PRO A 229 -1.92 9.78 10.33
N GLY A 230 -2.41 10.86 9.73
CA GLY A 230 -3.68 11.48 10.11
C GLY A 230 -4.91 10.60 9.84
N GLY A 231 -6.08 11.17 10.09
CA GLY A 231 -7.37 10.56 9.78
C GLY A 231 -7.50 10.26 8.28
N CYS A 232 -8.15 9.15 7.94
CA CYS A 232 -8.40 8.73 6.56
C CYS A 232 -9.89 8.87 6.26
N ALA A 233 -10.25 9.52 5.15
CA ALA A 233 -11.65 9.70 4.74
C ALA A 233 -12.40 8.37 4.48
N ILE A 234 -11.67 7.27 4.25
CA ILE A 234 -12.25 5.94 4.03
C ILE A 234 -12.73 5.29 5.35
N GLY A 235 -12.20 5.74 6.50
CA GLY A 235 -12.57 5.22 7.81
C GLY A 235 -11.38 5.12 8.78
N ASP A 236 -11.68 4.72 10.01
CA ASP A 236 -10.70 4.56 11.06
C ASP A 236 -9.70 3.46 10.73
N ARG A 237 -8.43 3.85 10.66
CA ARG A 237 -7.31 2.95 10.44
C ARG A 237 -6.30 3.23 11.57
N PRO A 238 -6.39 2.54 12.70
CA PRO A 238 -5.39 2.72 13.75
C PRO A 238 -4.06 2.10 13.31
N VAL A 239 -2.96 2.58 13.89
CA VAL A 239 -1.60 2.04 13.68
C VAL A 239 -1.14 1.19 14.86
N ASP A 240 -2.04 0.89 15.79
CA ASP A 240 -1.79 0.18 17.04
C ASP A 240 -1.12 -1.19 16.83
N LEU A 241 -1.52 -1.93 15.81
CA LEU A 241 -0.94 -3.23 15.47
C LEU A 241 0.53 -3.11 15.00
N HIS A 242 0.89 -2.01 14.33
CA HIS A 242 2.30 -1.74 13.96
C HIS A 242 3.12 -1.51 15.22
N LEU A 243 2.63 -0.65 16.12
CA LEU A 243 3.33 -0.31 17.36
C LEU A 243 3.45 -1.53 18.28
N ARG A 244 2.40 -2.35 18.34
CA ARG A 244 2.40 -3.62 19.09
C ARG A 244 3.49 -4.55 18.58
N ALA A 245 3.63 -4.71 17.26
CA ALA A 245 4.67 -5.56 16.68
C ALA A 245 6.07 -5.11 17.11
N MET A 246 6.36 -3.81 16.98
CA MET A 246 7.66 -3.25 17.36
C MET A 246 7.94 -3.43 18.86
N LYS A 247 6.94 -3.17 19.72
CA LYS A 247 7.06 -3.41 21.17
C LYS A 247 7.33 -4.87 21.52
N LEU A 248 6.66 -5.81 20.84
CA LEU A 248 6.85 -7.25 21.07
C LEU A 248 8.25 -7.72 20.62
N LEU A 249 8.82 -7.10 19.59
CA LEU A 249 10.22 -7.32 19.19
C LEU A 249 11.24 -6.69 20.16
N GLY A 250 10.79 -6.00 21.20
CA GLY A 250 11.63 -5.42 22.24
C GLY A 250 11.98 -3.94 22.03
N ALA A 251 11.28 -3.25 21.12
CA ALA A 251 11.45 -1.81 20.95
C ALA A 251 10.69 -1.02 22.02
N ASP A 252 11.32 0.06 22.48
CA ASP A 252 10.64 1.11 23.21
C ASP A 252 9.94 2.02 22.21
N VAL A 253 8.65 2.27 22.40
CA VAL A 253 7.83 3.02 21.43
C VAL A 253 6.96 4.03 22.16
N GLU A 254 7.24 5.29 21.87
CA GLU A 254 6.61 6.46 22.47
C GLU A 254 5.93 7.32 21.39
N LEU A 255 4.93 8.09 21.80
CA LEU A 255 4.30 9.11 20.98
C LEU A 255 4.72 10.48 21.49
N VAL A 256 5.53 11.19 20.72
CA VAL A 256 6.08 12.49 21.10
C VAL A 256 5.63 13.51 20.06
N THR A 257 4.81 14.48 20.48
CA THR A 257 4.36 15.60 19.61
C THR A 257 3.73 15.14 18.28
N GLY A 258 3.02 14.01 18.28
CA GLY A 258 2.40 13.45 17.08
C GLY A 258 3.32 12.58 16.21
N ASP A 259 4.58 12.40 16.60
CA ASP A 259 5.49 11.44 15.99
C ASP A 259 5.54 10.12 16.78
N ILE A 260 5.61 9.01 16.05
CA ILE A 260 5.94 7.68 16.58
C ILE A 260 7.45 7.60 16.67
N VAL A 261 7.98 7.51 17.88
CA VAL A 261 9.42 7.34 18.14
C VAL A 261 9.64 5.92 18.65
N ALA A 262 10.32 5.10 17.86
CA ALA A 262 10.67 3.73 18.21
C ALA A 262 12.19 3.59 18.34
N ARG A 263 12.67 2.98 19.43
CA ARG A 263 14.10 2.76 19.70
C ARG A 263 14.35 1.34 20.18
N ALA A 264 15.38 0.69 19.67
CA ALA A 264 15.75 -0.64 20.14
C ALA A 264 17.25 -0.86 19.97
N LYS A 265 17.98 -1.16 21.05
CA LYS A 265 19.41 -1.52 20.95
C LYS A 265 19.60 -2.77 20.09
N ARG A 266 18.73 -3.76 20.30
CA ARG A 266 18.60 -4.96 19.46
C ARG A 266 17.16 -5.44 19.51
N LEU A 267 16.62 -5.79 18.34
CA LEU A 267 15.34 -6.48 18.26
C LEU A 267 15.56 -7.97 18.55
N ARG A 268 14.57 -8.61 19.18
CA ARG A 268 14.60 -10.04 19.50
C ARG A 268 13.36 -10.72 18.95
N GLY A 269 13.57 -11.83 18.26
CA GLY A 269 12.48 -12.64 17.73
C GLY A 269 11.59 -13.19 18.84
N ARG A 270 10.28 -13.08 18.64
CA ARG A 270 9.23 -13.54 19.54
C ARG A 270 7.98 -13.94 18.76
N GLU A 271 7.02 -14.53 19.46
CA GLU A 271 5.67 -14.68 18.94
C GLU A 271 4.94 -13.32 18.95
N ILE A 272 4.37 -12.93 17.81
CA ILE A 272 3.65 -11.70 17.58
C ILE A 272 2.26 -12.03 17.07
N PHE A 273 1.24 -11.61 17.81
CA PHE A 273 -0.15 -11.74 17.37
C PHE A 273 -0.67 -10.43 16.79
N LEU A 274 -0.94 -10.41 15.47
CA LEU A 274 -1.41 -9.24 14.73
C LEU A 274 -2.92 -9.20 14.49
N GLY A 275 -3.70 -9.91 15.32
CA GLY A 275 -5.15 -9.78 15.31
C GLY A 275 -5.62 -8.49 15.99
N GLY A 276 -6.49 -7.74 15.31
CA GLY A 276 -7.22 -6.60 15.86
C GLY A 276 -8.73 -6.68 15.60
N PRO A 277 -9.50 -5.69 16.09
CA PRO A 277 -10.96 -5.62 15.87
C PRO A 277 -11.36 -5.61 14.39
N PHE A 278 -10.48 -5.12 13.52
CA PHE A 278 -10.67 -5.03 12.08
C PHE A 278 -9.97 -6.15 11.29
N GLY A 279 -9.54 -7.22 11.97
CA GLY A 279 -8.81 -8.34 11.35
C GLY A 279 -7.29 -8.14 11.35
N SER A 280 -6.63 -8.74 10.37
CA SER A 280 -5.19 -8.61 10.12
C SER A 280 -4.87 -7.25 9.46
N THR A 281 -3.58 -6.88 9.49
CA THR A 281 -3.10 -5.63 8.86
C THR A 281 -2.02 -5.94 7.83
N VAL A 282 -2.23 -5.53 6.57
CA VAL A 282 -1.27 -5.74 5.48
C VAL A 282 0.07 -5.06 5.78
N LEU A 283 0.05 -3.73 5.94
CA LEU A 283 1.28 -2.97 6.22
C LEU A 283 1.84 -3.21 7.62
N GLY A 284 1.01 -3.64 8.58
CA GLY A 284 1.50 -4.04 9.90
C GLY A 284 2.24 -5.38 9.86
N THR A 285 1.73 -6.34 9.08
CA THR A 285 2.42 -7.62 8.80
C THR A 285 3.72 -7.35 8.07
N ALA A 286 3.71 -6.50 7.03
CA ALA A 286 4.91 -6.11 6.30
C ALA A 286 5.98 -5.47 7.21
N ASN A 287 5.58 -4.52 8.07
CA ASN A 287 6.49 -3.88 9.02
C ASN A 287 7.07 -4.88 10.02
N ALA A 288 6.23 -5.73 10.61
CA ALA A 288 6.67 -6.75 11.55
C ALA A 288 7.65 -7.73 10.88
N MET A 289 7.35 -8.15 9.67
CA MET A 289 8.19 -9.04 8.87
C MET A 289 9.55 -8.40 8.54
N MET A 290 9.56 -7.17 8.01
CA MET A 290 10.78 -6.41 7.74
C MET A 290 11.63 -6.25 9.00
N ALA A 291 11.02 -5.85 10.12
CA ALA A 291 11.74 -5.67 11.37
C ALA A 291 12.32 -6.98 11.93
N ALA A 292 11.59 -8.09 11.76
CA ALA A 292 12.01 -9.41 12.21
C ALA A 292 13.20 -9.98 11.42
N THR A 293 13.44 -9.53 10.18
CA THR A 293 14.52 -10.06 9.34
C THR A 293 15.92 -9.84 9.93
N LEU A 294 16.15 -8.78 10.71
CA LEU A 294 17.42 -8.51 11.38
C LEU A 294 17.33 -8.66 12.91
N ALA A 295 16.23 -9.23 13.43
CA ALA A 295 16.06 -9.45 14.86
C ALA A 295 16.82 -10.69 15.34
N GLU A 296 17.31 -10.72 16.58
CA GLU A 296 17.98 -11.91 17.11
C GLU A 296 16.99 -13.04 17.38
N GLY A 297 17.14 -14.17 16.67
CA GLY A 297 16.36 -15.39 16.89
C GLY A 297 15.15 -15.52 15.96
N VAL A 298 14.17 -16.32 16.38
CA VAL A 298 13.01 -16.67 15.56
C VAL A 298 11.79 -15.83 15.96
N THR A 299 11.18 -15.19 14.98
CA THR A 299 9.91 -14.49 15.11
C THR A 299 8.80 -15.32 14.48
N VAL A 300 7.68 -15.46 15.18
CA VAL A 300 6.47 -16.08 14.64
C VAL A 300 5.37 -15.03 14.61
N ILE A 301 4.88 -14.69 13.42
CA ILE A 301 3.80 -13.74 13.22
C ILE A 301 2.51 -14.52 13.00
N GLU A 302 1.63 -14.51 13.99
CA GLU A 302 0.29 -15.10 13.96
C GLU A 302 -0.74 -14.04 13.55
N MET A 303 -1.79 -14.47 12.85
CA MET A 303 -2.79 -13.59 12.21
C MET A 303 -2.14 -12.63 11.20
N ALA A 304 -1.13 -13.12 10.48
CA ALA A 304 -0.51 -12.42 9.38
C ALA A 304 -1.50 -12.20 8.22
N ALA A 305 -1.37 -11.06 7.54
CA ALA A 305 -2.12 -10.79 6.32
C ALA A 305 -1.65 -11.75 5.19
N CYS A 306 -2.61 -12.27 4.43
CA CYS A 306 -2.39 -13.32 3.41
C CYS A 306 -2.41 -12.76 1.98
N GLU A 307 -2.45 -11.44 1.84
CA GLU A 307 -2.54 -10.76 0.56
C GLU A 307 -1.28 -11.03 -0.30
N PRO A 308 -1.41 -11.12 -1.63
CA PRO A 308 -0.28 -11.40 -2.54
C PRO A 308 0.89 -10.43 -2.37
N GLU A 309 0.61 -9.18 -2.02
CA GLU A 309 1.62 -8.15 -1.78
C GLU A 309 2.50 -8.44 -0.55
N VAL A 310 1.97 -9.14 0.45
CA VAL A 310 2.76 -9.60 1.63
C VAL A 310 3.64 -10.79 1.25
N ALA A 311 3.12 -11.71 0.43
CA ALA A 311 3.91 -12.81 -0.10
C ALA A 311 5.03 -12.29 -1.02
N ASP A 312 4.76 -11.29 -1.85
CA ASP A 312 5.76 -10.67 -2.72
C ASP A 312 6.90 -10.00 -1.93
N LEU A 313 6.56 -9.29 -0.85
CA LEU A 313 7.58 -8.74 0.06
C LEU A 313 8.45 -9.84 0.69
N ALA A 314 7.86 -10.94 1.12
CA ALA A 314 8.62 -12.06 1.68
C ALA A 314 9.56 -12.70 0.64
N ASN A 315 9.10 -12.84 -0.60
CA ASN A 315 9.91 -13.34 -1.71
C ASN A 315 11.08 -12.41 -2.03
N PHE A 316 10.84 -11.09 -2.05
CA PHE A 316 11.89 -10.09 -2.18
C PHE A 316 12.93 -10.20 -1.06
N LEU A 317 12.49 -10.20 0.21
CA LEU A 317 13.37 -10.30 1.37
C LEU A 317 14.19 -11.60 1.37
N ASN A 318 13.57 -12.74 1.01
CA ASN A 318 14.28 -14.02 0.85
C ASN A 318 15.32 -13.95 -0.26
N LYS A 319 15.02 -13.28 -1.38
CA LYS A 319 16.00 -13.06 -2.47
C LYS A 319 17.17 -12.20 -2.01
N CYS A 320 16.95 -11.30 -1.07
CA CYS A 320 17.99 -10.50 -0.40
C CYS A 320 18.73 -11.28 0.71
N GLY A 321 18.41 -12.56 0.97
CA GLY A 321 19.10 -13.39 1.95
C GLY A 321 18.37 -13.58 3.29
N ALA A 322 17.11 -13.14 3.42
CA ALA A 322 16.32 -13.43 4.61
C ALA A 322 15.91 -14.92 4.68
N SER A 323 15.52 -15.37 5.88
CA SER A 323 14.92 -16.69 6.11
C SER A 323 13.46 -16.53 6.54
N ILE A 324 12.55 -16.51 5.57
CA ILE A 324 11.11 -16.31 5.77
C ILE A 324 10.31 -17.48 5.18
N SER A 325 9.45 -18.10 5.99
CA SER A 325 8.56 -19.18 5.58
C SER A 325 7.10 -18.95 6.02
N GLY A 326 6.15 -19.62 5.37
CA GLY A 326 4.72 -19.49 5.67
C GLY A 326 4.05 -18.22 5.13
N HIS A 327 4.76 -17.40 4.33
CA HIS A 327 4.18 -16.23 3.67
C HIS A 327 3.04 -16.63 2.72
N GLY A 328 1.95 -15.86 2.72
CA GLY A 328 0.69 -16.24 2.06
C GLY A 328 -0.25 -17.07 2.94
N THR A 329 0.16 -17.40 4.17
CA THR A 329 -0.71 -18.03 5.19
C THR A 329 -0.85 -17.11 6.41
N PRO A 330 -1.82 -17.37 7.32
CA PRO A 330 -2.00 -16.57 8.54
C PRO A 330 -0.85 -16.68 9.55
N ARG A 331 0.16 -17.52 9.28
CA ARG A 331 1.28 -17.76 10.16
C ARG A 331 2.60 -17.67 9.38
N ILE A 332 3.39 -16.64 9.68
CA ILE A 332 4.70 -16.40 9.05
C ILE A 332 5.79 -16.63 10.08
N VAL A 333 6.84 -17.36 9.71
CA VAL A 333 8.03 -17.56 10.53
C VAL A 333 9.20 -16.84 9.88
N VAL A 334 9.88 -16.01 10.66
CA VAL A 334 11.06 -15.27 10.24
C VAL A 334 12.20 -15.64 11.17
N GLU A 335 13.25 -16.24 10.63
CA GLU A 335 14.52 -16.42 11.34
C GLU A 335 15.41 -15.24 11.01
N GLY A 336 15.76 -14.45 12.02
CA GLY A 336 16.54 -13.25 11.77
C GLY A 336 17.98 -13.58 11.37
N VAL A 337 18.47 -12.82 10.39
CA VAL A 337 19.81 -12.92 9.81
C VAL A 337 20.64 -11.70 10.20
N ARG A 338 21.94 -11.76 9.94
CA ARG A 338 22.86 -10.65 10.30
C ARG A 338 22.73 -9.47 9.36
N GLU A 339 22.58 -9.75 8.08
CA GLU A 339 22.56 -8.76 7.01
C GLU A 339 21.71 -9.27 5.85
N LEU A 340 21.23 -8.32 5.04
CA LEU A 340 20.57 -8.58 3.77
C LEU A 340 21.39 -7.91 2.66
N HIS A 341 21.32 -8.44 1.45
CA HIS A 341 22.07 -7.93 0.31
C HIS A 341 21.14 -7.40 -0.79
N GLY A 342 21.69 -6.48 -1.58
CA GLY A 342 21.06 -5.96 -2.78
C GLY A 342 20.73 -7.07 -3.78
N CYS A 343 19.63 -6.90 -4.50
CA CYS A 343 19.20 -7.85 -5.51
C CYS A 343 18.41 -7.17 -6.63
N GLU A 344 18.25 -7.85 -7.76
CA GLU A 344 17.29 -7.47 -8.79
C GLU A 344 15.95 -8.20 -8.58
N TYR A 345 14.84 -7.48 -8.57
CA TYR A 345 13.51 -8.02 -8.31
C TYR A 345 12.44 -7.40 -9.23
N THR A 346 11.42 -8.17 -9.59
CA THR A 346 10.30 -7.67 -10.42
C THR A 346 9.03 -7.70 -9.60
N ILE A 347 8.33 -6.55 -9.51
CA ILE A 347 7.09 -6.43 -8.74
C ILE A 347 5.99 -7.25 -9.41
N ILE A 348 5.16 -7.92 -8.61
CA ILE A 348 4.01 -8.67 -9.12
C ILE A 348 3.00 -7.77 -9.82
N PRO A 349 2.19 -8.28 -10.77
CA PRO A 349 1.13 -7.49 -11.43
C PRO A 349 0.07 -6.98 -10.44
N ASP A 350 -0.50 -5.80 -10.72
CA ASP A 350 -1.55 -5.19 -9.90
C ASP A 350 -2.91 -5.88 -10.10
N ARG A 351 -3.29 -6.71 -9.14
CA ARG A 351 -4.59 -7.42 -9.14
C ARG A 351 -5.80 -6.47 -9.10
N ILE A 352 -5.66 -5.27 -8.54
CA ILE A 352 -6.74 -4.28 -8.45
C ILE A 352 -6.90 -3.57 -9.79
N GLU A 353 -5.81 -3.20 -10.45
CA GLU A 353 -5.83 -2.68 -11.83
C GLU A 353 -6.43 -3.72 -12.78
N ALA A 354 -5.95 -4.97 -12.72
CA ALA A 354 -6.48 -6.07 -13.52
C ALA A 354 -7.99 -6.24 -13.34
N GLY A 355 -8.45 -6.31 -12.09
CA GLY A 355 -9.87 -6.41 -11.76
C GLY A 355 -10.69 -5.21 -12.26
N THR A 356 -10.15 -4.00 -12.16
CA THR A 356 -10.82 -2.78 -12.64
C THR A 356 -11.04 -2.83 -14.15
N LEU A 357 -10.01 -3.22 -14.92
CA LEU A 357 -10.09 -3.36 -16.38
C LEU A 357 -11.01 -4.50 -16.81
N MET A 358 -11.01 -5.62 -16.07
CA MET A 358 -11.95 -6.74 -16.30
C MET A 358 -13.40 -6.29 -16.10
N VAL A 359 -13.68 -5.54 -15.02
CA VAL A 359 -15.02 -4.99 -14.77
C VAL A 359 -15.41 -4.00 -15.86
N ALA A 360 -14.49 -3.14 -16.33
CA ALA A 360 -14.75 -2.22 -17.44
C ALA A 360 -15.15 -2.96 -18.73
N GLY A 361 -14.46 -4.05 -19.06
CA GLY A 361 -14.84 -4.93 -20.17
C GLY A 361 -16.23 -5.54 -19.97
N ALA A 362 -16.50 -6.08 -18.79
CA ALA A 362 -17.78 -6.72 -18.46
C ALA A 362 -18.97 -5.74 -18.55
N ILE A 363 -18.89 -4.55 -17.94
CA ILE A 363 -20.01 -3.59 -17.93
C ILE A 363 -20.32 -3.01 -19.31
N THR A 364 -19.35 -3.05 -20.23
CA THR A 364 -19.54 -2.61 -21.62
C THR A 364 -19.90 -3.76 -22.55
N ASN A 365 -20.02 -4.99 -22.04
CA ASN A 365 -20.22 -6.21 -22.83
C ASN A 365 -19.21 -6.32 -23.98
N GLY A 366 -17.94 -6.07 -23.64
CA GLY A 366 -16.77 -6.02 -24.52
C GLY A 366 -16.25 -7.39 -24.93
#